data_AF-A0A349SSL6-F1
#
_entry.id   AF-A0A349SSL6-F1
#
_cell.length_a   1.000
_cell.length_b   1.000
_cell.length_c   1.000
_cell.angle_alpha   90.00
_cell.angle_beta   90.00
_cell.angle_gamma   90.00
#
_symmetry.space_group_name_H-M   'P 1'
#
loop_
_entity.id
_entity.type
_entity.pdbx_description
1 polymer ?
#
loop_
_entity_poly.entity_id
_entity_poly.type
_entity_poly.pdbx_seq_one_letter_code
_entity_poly.pdbx_strand_id
1 'polypeptide(L)'
;MQQFESIRPYQDHEVPAVIERLLQSDALIHAIIHVQFPLVPRYLEKPLARYVRHRIHKNLKEISTVAEFQDRMRGFVQSTIEKSMTEFTFSGEQNLQQGVPYVFISNHRDITLDSALLNYTLIDAGLDTAEIAIGDNLLSNPLVSDLLRLNKSFVVNRSASGVKAKYQALLQLSHYINQASAEGRSVWIAQREGRAKDGFDITDPAIIKMLYVWQKKQGVSFSDAMNKLNLVPVAISYEYDPCDGLKATELQARAAADYVKQDGEDVESIMRGIALPKGRVHIEIGKPLQGDFADAQTLAHALDQQIVENYRLFPPSLLAIEHMLNLGKAMQSLKDDSITRFQTIAQQARETLTAMDAQELSRQAAEFSARLAHYPAQVQRYILEMYANPLLNKYNYTSH
;
A
#
# COMPACT_ATOMS: atom_id res chain seq x y z
N MET A 1 -28.48 11.53 -12.34
CA MET A 1 -27.26 11.04 -11.68
C MET A 1 -26.09 11.64 -12.41
N GLN A 2 -25.19 12.29 -11.68
CA GLN A 2 -23.97 12.83 -12.27
C GLN A 2 -23.06 11.66 -12.69
N GLN A 3 -22.26 11.87 -13.74
CA GLN A 3 -21.31 10.86 -14.21
C GLN A 3 -20.36 10.46 -13.06
N PHE A 4 -20.17 9.15 -12.84
CA PHE A 4 -19.28 8.56 -11.81
C PHE A 4 -19.65 8.79 -10.33
N GLU A 5 -20.82 9.32 -10.01
CA GLU A 5 -21.27 9.61 -8.63
C GLU A 5 -21.08 8.42 -7.66
N SER A 6 -21.25 7.19 -8.15
CA SER A 6 -21.08 5.94 -7.40
C SER A 6 -19.64 5.57 -7.05
N ILE A 7 -18.65 6.14 -7.74
CA ILE A 7 -17.23 5.76 -7.58
C ILE A 7 -16.32 6.93 -7.25
N ARG A 8 -16.68 8.18 -7.58
CA ARG A 8 -15.80 9.33 -7.40
C ARG A 8 -15.59 9.71 -5.91
N PRO A 9 -14.50 10.40 -5.58
CA PRO A 9 -14.33 11.06 -4.29
C PRO A 9 -15.38 12.15 -4.06
N TYR A 10 -15.48 12.62 -2.82
CA TYR A 10 -16.34 13.77 -2.50
C TYR A 10 -15.82 15.06 -3.10
N GLN A 11 -16.75 15.97 -3.41
CA GLN A 11 -16.49 17.35 -3.80
C GLN A 11 -16.74 18.29 -2.62
N ASP A 12 -16.19 19.51 -2.69
CA ASP A 12 -16.24 20.49 -1.59
C ASP A 12 -17.66 20.74 -1.05
N HIS A 13 -18.66 20.83 -1.93
CA HIS A 13 -20.04 21.04 -1.52
C HIS A 13 -20.65 19.88 -0.71
N GLU A 14 -20.05 18.69 -0.74
CA GLU A 14 -20.49 17.50 0.00
C GLU A 14 -19.81 17.40 1.38
N VAL A 15 -18.67 18.08 1.57
CA VAL A 15 -17.80 17.95 2.76
C VAL A 15 -18.53 18.27 4.07
N PRO A 16 -19.27 19.38 4.22
CA PRO A 16 -19.93 19.69 5.49
C PRO A 16 -20.91 18.60 5.94
N ALA A 17 -21.69 18.05 5.00
CA ALA A 17 -22.65 16.99 5.27
C ALA A 17 -21.96 15.66 5.63
N VAL A 18 -20.83 15.35 5.00
CA VAL A 18 -20.03 14.14 5.32
C VAL A 18 -19.45 14.26 6.73
N ILE A 19 -18.85 15.40 7.07
CA ILE A 19 -18.28 15.65 8.40
C ILE A 19 -19.35 15.56 9.49
N GLU A 20 -20.54 16.11 9.26
CA GLU A 20 -21.64 16.02 10.21
C GLU A 20 -22.04 14.55 10.48
N ARG A 21 -22.18 13.73 9.42
CA ARG A 21 -22.46 12.29 9.58
C ARG A 21 -21.37 11.57 10.38
N LEU A 22 -20.10 11.85 10.09
CA LEU A 22 -18.98 11.26 10.82
C LEU A 22 -19.00 11.62 12.31
N LEU A 23 -19.32 12.87 12.66
CA LEU A 23 -19.38 13.35 14.03
C LEU A 23 -20.56 12.77 14.84
N GLN A 24 -21.67 12.47 14.16
CA GLN A 24 -22.85 11.84 14.76
C GLN A 24 -22.66 10.34 15.03
N SER A 25 -21.62 9.72 14.47
CA SER A 25 -21.37 8.29 14.63
C SER A 25 -20.79 7.92 16.00
N ASP A 26 -21.55 7.18 16.81
CA ASP A 26 -21.03 6.59 18.05
C ASP A 26 -19.92 5.57 17.76
N ALA A 27 -20.05 4.77 16.69
CA ALA A 27 -19.06 3.74 16.34
C ALA A 27 -17.67 4.33 16.05
N LEU A 28 -17.61 5.46 15.32
CA LEU A 28 -16.34 6.14 15.05
C LEU A 28 -15.71 6.70 16.33
N ILE A 29 -16.51 7.36 17.18
CA ILE A 29 -16.03 7.94 18.44
C ILE A 29 -15.50 6.86 19.38
N HIS A 30 -16.22 5.74 19.49
CA HIS A 30 -15.77 4.60 20.31
C HIS A 30 -14.50 3.96 19.74
N ALA A 31 -14.38 3.79 18.42
CA ALA A 31 -13.15 3.28 17.80
C ALA A 31 -11.93 4.17 18.11
N ILE A 32 -12.08 5.49 17.99
CA ILE A 32 -11.02 6.46 18.34
C ILE A 32 -10.63 6.34 19.82
N ILE A 33 -11.60 6.19 20.72
CA ILE A 33 -11.34 6.02 22.15
C ILE A 33 -10.57 4.75 22.45
N HIS A 34 -10.99 3.61 21.87
CA HIS A 34 -10.31 2.33 22.11
C HIS A 34 -8.85 2.34 21.62
N VAL A 35 -8.56 3.08 20.55
CA VAL A 35 -7.18 3.21 20.03
C VAL A 35 -6.35 4.17 20.86
N GLN A 36 -6.88 5.36 21.18
CA GLN A 36 -6.12 6.39 21.91
C GLN A 36 -6.02 6.11 23.41
N PHE A 37 -6.99 5.39 23.97
CA PHE A 37 -7.10 5.08 25.41
C PHE A 37 -7.42 3.60 25.61
N PRO A 38 -6.50 2.68 25.26
CA PRO A 38 -6.76 1.24 25.28
C PRO A 38 -7.07 0.68 26.69
N LEU A 39 -6.66 1.40 27.74
CA LEU A 39 -6.85 1.01 29.14
C LEU A 39 -8.00 1.75 29.82
N VAL A 40 -8.87 2.44 29.07
CA VAL A 40 -9.95 3.23 29.68
C VAL A 40 -11.00 2.32 30.34
N PRO A 41 -11.36 2.56 31.61
CA PRO A 41 -12.45 1.85 32.25
C PRO A 41 -13.81 2.15 31.59
N ARG A 42 -14.66 1.12 31.42
CA ARG A 42 -15.99 1.21 30.79
C ARG A 42 -16.89 2.34 31.32
N TYR A 43 -16.79 2.69 32.60
CA TYR A 43 -17.61 3.75 33.19
C TYR A 43 -17.19 5.17 32.75
N LEU A 44 -15.96 5.34 32.26
CA LEU A 44 -15.44 6.60 31.70
C LEU A 44 -15.67 6.72 30.18
N GLU A 45 -16.08 5.65 29.49
CA GLU A 45 -16.27 5.68 28.04
C GLU A 45 -17.31 6.72 27.60
N LYS A 46 -18.44 6.82 28.29
CA LYS A 46 -19.50 7.79 27.93
C LYS A 46 -19.10 9.26 28.10
N PRO A 47 -18.54 9.71 29.25
CA PRO A 47 -18.06 11.08 29.37
C PRO A 47 -16.89 11.36 28.43
N LEU A 48 -15.99 10.39 28.21
CA LEU A 48 -14.89 10.51 27.27
C LEU A 48 -15.40 10.61 25.82
N ALA A 49 -16.41 9.84 25.43
CA ALA A 49 -17.05 9.93 24.12
C ALA A 49 -17.64 11.31 23.85
N ARG A 50 -18.31 11.92 24.84
CA ARG A 50 -18.79 13.31 24.71
C ARG A 50 -17.64 14.30 24.55
N TYR A 51 -16.57 14.14 25.32
CA TYR A 51 -15.40 15.01 25.22
C TYR A 51 -14.67 14.86 23.88
N VAL A 52 -14.43 13.63 23.42
CA VAL A 52 -13.81 13.32 22.14
C VAL A 52 -14.67 13.84 21.00
N ARG A 53 -15.98 13.59 21.02
CA ARG A 53 -16.92 14.16 20.03
C ARG A 53 -16.85 15.68 20.00
N HIS A 54 -16.89 16.34 21.15
CA HIS A 54 -16.79 17.80 21.21
C HIS A 54 -15.45 18.31 20.65
N ARG A 55 -14.34 17.65 20.99
CA ARG A 55 -13.00 18.00 20.50
C ARG A 55 -12.87 17.79 18.99
N ILE A 56 -13.35 16.68 18.46
CA ILE A 56 -13.35 16.40 17.02
C ILE A 56 -14.28 17.40 16.31
N HIS A 57 -15.48 17.65 16.83
CA HIS A 57 -16.40 18.64 16.26
C HIS A 57 -15.76 20.03 16.20
N LYS A 58 -15.10 20.48 17.28
CA LYS A 58 -14.38 21.76 17.29
C LYS A 58 -13.26 21.81 16.24
N ASN A 59 -12.56 20.69 16.02
CA ASN A 59 -11.45 20.61 15.06
C ASN A 59 -11.90 20.43 13.59
N LEU A 60 -13.09 19.85 13.35
CA LEU A 60 -13.59 19.56 12.00
C LEU A 60 -14.63 20.57 11.51
N LYS A 61 -15.23 21.39 12.41
CA LYS A 61 -16.26 22.37 12.04
C LYS A 61 -15.75 23.44 11.05
N GLU A 62 -14.45 23.72 11.07
CA GLU A 62 -13.81 24.68 10.17
C GLU A 62 -13.48 24.08 8.80
N ILE A 63 -13.58 22.75 8.64
CA ILE A 63 -13.30 22.07 7.38
C ILE A 63 -14.56 22.09 6.51
N SER A 64 -14.46 22.81 5.41
CA SER A 64 -15.51 23.01 4.42
C SER A 64 -15.13 22.49 3.03
N THR A 65 -13.84 22.19 2.81
CA THR A 65 -13.30 21.72 1.53
C THR A 65 -12.50 20.43 1.67
N VAL A 66 -12.34 19.72 0.55
CA VAL A 66 -11.48 18.52 0.47
C VAL A 66 -10.03 18.89 0.75
N ALA A 67 -9.59 20.08 0.31
CA ALA A 67 -8.23 20.58 0.53
C ALA A 67 -7.91 20.77 2.02
N GLU A 68 -8.82 21.39 2.78
CA GLU A 68 -8.67 21.56 4.24
C GLU A 68 -8.63 20.21 4.96
N PHE A 69 -9.42 19.22 4.50
CA PHE A 69 -9.36 17.88 5.04
C PHE A 69 -8.02 17.19 4.75
N GLN A 70 -7.50 17.32 3.52
CA GLN A 70 -6.18 16.78 3.14
C GLN A 70 -5.05 17.39 3.98
N ASP A 71 -5.08 18.70 4.25
CA ASP A 71 -4.08 19.35 5.11
C ASP A 71 -4.11 18.78 6.54
N ARG A 72 -5.33 18.51 7.06
CA ARG A 72 -5.47 17.84 8.35
C ARG A 72 -4.92 16.41 8.32
N MET A 73 -5.15 15.68 7.24
CA MET A 73 -4.60 14.33 7.03
C MET A 73 -3.08 14.35 6.90
N ARG A 74 -2.49 15.37 6.28
CA ARG A 74 -1.03 15.54 6.21
C ARG A 74 -0.42 15.56 7.61
N GLY A 75 -0.98 16.35 8.53
CA GLY A 75 -0.50 16.39 9.92
C GLY A 75 -0.66 15.05 10.66
N PHE A 76 -1.70 14.28 10.34
CA PHE A 76 -1.87 12.91 10.86
C PHE A 76 -0.80 11.95 10.33
N VAL A 77 -0.52 11.98 9.03
CA VAL A 77 0.53 11.15 8.40
C VAL A 77 1.89 11.54 8.95
N GLN A 78 2.19 12.83 9.09
CA GLN A 78 3.41 13.31 9.73
C GLN A 78 3.58 12.76 11.14
N SER A 79 2.53 12.85 11.98
CA SER A 79 2.59 12.27 13.32
C SER A 79 2.77 10.75 13.30
N THR A 80 2.25 10.05 12.29
CA THR A 80 2.43 8.61 12.13
C THR A 80 3.88 8.28 11.80
N ILE A 81 4.48 9.03 10.87
CA ILE A 81 5.91 8.92 10.53
C ILE A 81 6.77 9.09 11.79
N GLU A 82 6.59 10.21 12.51
CA GLU A 82 7.39 10.54 13.71
C GLU A 82 7.28 9.51 14.84
N LYS A 83 6.13 8.85 14.99
CA LYS A 83 5.87 7.93 16.11
C LYS A 83 6.20 6.47 15.81
N SER A 84 6.19 6.08 14.53
CA SER A 84 6.19 4.66 14.14
C SER A 84 7.26 4.28 13.14
N MET A 85 8.01 5.24 12.60
CA MET A 85 9.14 5.02 11.71
C MET A 85 10.41 5.56 12.36
N THR A 86 11.50 4.79 12.28
CA THR A 86 12.82 5.26 12.75
C THR A 86 13.44 6.24 11.75
N GLU A 87 13.11 6.08 10.47
CA GLU A 87 13.51 6.96 9.37
C GLU A 87 12.44 6.88 8.28
N PHE A 88 12.07 8.02 7.71
CA PHE A 88 11.29 8.09 6.49
C PHE A 88 12.06 8.90 5.46
N THR A 89 12.29 8.31 4.29
CA THR A 89 13.00 8.96 3.18
C THR A 89 12.22 8.77 1.89
N PHE A 90 12.42 9.68 0.95
CA PHE A 90 11.93 9.52 -0.40
C PHE A 90 12.93 10.05 -1.41
N SER A 91 12.83 9.59 -2.65
CA SER A 91 13.59 10.11 -3.78
C SER A 91 12.85 9.90 -5.10
N GLY A 92 13.32 10.56 -6.15
CA GLY A 92 12.76 10.43 -7.50
C GLY A 92 11.70 11.48 -7.83
N GLU A 93 11.44 12.43 -6.93
CA GLU A 93 10.53 13.55 -7.13
C GLU A 93 10.94 14.44 -8.33
N GLN A 94 12.24 14.50 -8.65
CA GLN A 94 12.77 15.18 -9.83
C GLN A 94 12.29 14.58 -11.16
N ASN A 95 11.73 13.36 -11.15
CA ASN A 95 11.14 12.74 -12.33
C ASN A 95 9.74 13.31 -12.65
N LEU A 96 9.16 14.09 -11.74
CA LEU A 96 7.81 14.62 -11.85
C LEU A 96 7.80 16.12 -12.18
N GLN A 97 6.73 16.56 -12.83
CA GLN A 97 6.51 17.95 -13.21
C GLN A 97 5.19 18.46 -12.63
N GLN A 98 5.19 19.68 -12.12
CA GLN A 98 3.99 20.33 -11.61
C GLN A 98 2.96 20.54 -12.74
N GLY A 99 1.68 20.28 -12.44
CA GLY A 99 0.58 20.39 -13.41
C GLY A 99 0.48 19.24 -14.42
N VAL A 100 1.40 18.27 -14.38
CA VAL A 100 1.31 17.05 -15.18
C VAL A 100 0.58 15.96 -14.36
N PRO A 101 -0.50 15.38 -14.88
CA PRO A 101 -1.18 14.25 -14.23
C PRO A 101 -0.41 12.95 -14.46
N TYR A 102 -0.33 12.15 -13.40
CA TYR A 102 0.33 10.84 -13.40
C TYR A 102 -0.60 9.74 -12.89
N VAL A 103 -0.45 8.54 -13.44
CA VAL A 103 -1.01 7.31 -12.84
C VAL A 103 0.13 6.61 -12.11
N PHE A 104 0.18 6.78 -10.80
CA PHE A 104 1.15 6.10 -9.95
C PHE A 104 0.73 4.64 -9.75
N ILE A 105 1.65 3.72 -10.01
CA ILE A 105 1.45 2.28 -9.81
C ILE A 105 2.51 1.79 -8.85
N SER A 106 2.11 1.27 -7.69
CA SER A 106 3.07 0.82 -6.67
C SER A 106 2.88 -0.63 -6.26
N ASN A 107 3.94 -1.20 -5.68
CA ASN A 107 3.76 -2.34 -4.79
C ASN A 107 2.90 -1.91 -3.59
N HIS A 108 2.27 -2.89 -2.94
CA HIS A 108 1.25 -2.60 -1.93
C HIS A 108 1.45 -3.52 -0.73
N ARG A 109 1.89 -2.97 0.40
CA ARG A 109 2.20 -3.71 1.63
C ARG A 109 1.26 -3.33 2.77
N ASP A 110 0.86 -2.07 2.86
CA ASP A 110 -0.10 -1.59 3.86
C ASP A 110 -1.40 -1.11 3.19
N ILE A 111 -2.56 -1.42 3.78
CA ILE A 111 -3.87 -1.11 3.17
C ILE A 111 -4.04 0.39 2.89
N THR A 112 -3.66 1.25 3.83
CA THR A 112 -3.93 2.70 3.76
C THR A 112 -2.67 3.55 3.81
N LEU A 113 -1.62 3.07 4.46
CA LEU A 113 -0.43 3.87 4.70
C LEU A 113 0.38 4.08 3.41
N ASP A 114 0.37 3.13 2.47
CA ASP A 114 1.10 3.23 1.21
C ASP A 114 0.74 4.48 0.40
N SER A 115 -0.56 4.67 0.14
CA SER A 115 -1.05 5.83 -0.61
C SER A 115 -0.96 7.12 0.22
N ALA A 116 -1.11 7.03 1.54
CA ALA A 116 -0.96 8.18 2.44
C ALA A 116 0.48 8.72 2.45
N LEU A 117 1.49 7.83 2.48
CA LEU A 117 2.90 8.22 2.43
C LEU A 117 3.31 8.74 1.05
N LEU A 118 2.77 8.17 -0.03
CA LEU A 118 2.97 8.72 -1.37
C LEU A 118 2.40 10.14 -1.44
N ASN A 119 1.16 10.37 -1.00
CA ASN A 119 0.56 11.71 -1.01
C ASN A 119 1.31 12.69 -0.10
N TYR A 120 1.81 12.24 1.05
CA TYR A 120 2.69 13.05 1.90
C TYR A 120 3.97 13.46 1.15
N THR A 121 4.60 12.52 0.44
CA THR A 121 5.78 12.76 -0.39
C THR A 121 5.50 13.77 -1.52
N LEU A 122 4.38 13.61 -2.23
CA LEU A 122 3.97 14.55 -3.28
C LEU A 122 3.79 15.97 -2.74
N ILE A 123 3.13 16.12 -1.59
CA ILE A 123 2.96 17.43 -0.95
C ILE A 123 4.31 18.03 -0.55
N ASP A 124 5.21 17.24 0.03
CA ASP A 124 6.54 17.69 0.45
C ASP A 124 7.39 18.17 -0.75
N ALA A 125 7.21 17.51 -1.90
CA ALA A 125 7.79 17.90 -3.18
C ALA A 125 7.07 19.08 -3.89
N GLY A 126 6.02 19.66 -3.30
CA GLY A 126 5.26 20.77 -3.88
C GLY A 126 4.33 20.37 -5.03
N LEU A 127 3.94 19.10 -5.11
CA LEU A 127 3.05 18.52 -6.11
C LEU A 127 1.65 18.27 -5.55
N ASP A 128 0.68 18.13 -6.45
CA ASP A 128 -0.69 17.76 -6.08
C ASP A 128 -0.79 16.30 -5.64
N THR A 129 -1.60 16.04 -4.62
CA THR A 129 -1.92 14.67 -4.16
C THR A 129 -2.63 13.86 -5.25
N ALA A 130 -2.37 12.56 -5.30
CA ALA A 130 -3.11 11.63 -6.13
C ALA A 130 -4.45 11.19 -5.47
N GLU A 131 -5.44 10.91 -6.31
CA GLU A 131 -6.66 10.21 -5.90
C GLU A 131 -6.40 8.71 -5.74
N ILE A 132 -7.02 8.08 -4.75
CA ILE A 132 -6.61 6.76 -4.27
C ILE A 132 -7.63 5.71 -4.71
N ALA A 133 -7.22 4.70 -5.48
CA ALA A 133 -8.09 3.57 -5.77
C ALA A 133 -8.26 2.67 -4.55
N ILE A 134 -9.50 2.44 -4.13
CA ILE A 134 -9.85 1.54 -3.02
C ILE A 134 -10.85 0.48 -3.45
N GLY A 135 -10.72 -0.73 -2.89
CA GLY A 135 -11.70 -1.80 -3.11
C GLY A 135 -13.02 -1.53 -2.38
N ASP A 136 -14.12 -1.99 -2.96
CA ASP A 136 -15.46 -1.92 -2.37
C ASP A 136 -15.61 -2.73 -1.07
N ASN A 137 -14.70 -3.67 -0.79
CA ASN A 137 -14.65 -4.40 0.48
C ASN A 137 -14.50 -3.49 1.70
N LEU A 138 -13.74 -2.39 1.56
CA LEU A 138 -13.52 -1.40 2.63
C LEU A 138 -14.76 -0.52 2.86
N LEU A 139 -15.74 -0.56 1.96
CA LEU A 139 -16.93 0.31 2.00
C LEU A 139 -18.14 -0.34 2.67
N SER A 140 -17.99 -1.58 3.15
CA SER A 140 -19.02 -2.26 3.94
C SER A 140 -19.41 -1.46 5.19
N ASN A 141 -18.48 -0.68 5.75
CA ASN A 141 -18.75 0.29 6.80
C ASN A 141 -18.93 1.70 6.20
N PRO A 142 -20.13 2.32 6.29
CA PRO A 142 -20.40 3.65 5.73
C PRO A 142 -19.46 4.75 6.23
N LEU A 143 -18.94 4.63 7.45
CA LEU A 143 -18.04 5.63 8.04
C LEU A 143 -16.64 5.56 7.44
N VAL A 144 -16.15 4.33 7.23
CA VAL A 144 -14.87 4.09 6.55
C VAL A 144 -14.97 4.55 5.10
N SER A 145 -16.11 4.26 4.45
CA SER A 145 -16.42 4.77 3.11
C SER A 145 -16.39 6.31 3.06
N ASP A 146 -17.09 6.97 3.99
CA ASP A 146 -17.15 8.43 4.06
C ASP A 146 -15.74 9.04 4.24
N LEU A 147 -14.94 8.50 5.18
CA LEU A 147 -13.58 8.96 5.45
C LEU A 147 -12.64 8.77 4.25
N LEU A 148 -12.66 7.60 3.61
CA LEU A 148 -11.77 7.33 2.48
C LEU A 148 -12.13 8.20 1.27
N ARG A 149 -13.42 8.35 0.95
CA ARG A 149 -13.88 9.21 -0.15
C ARG A 149 -13.62 10.69 0.10
N LEU A 150 -13.67 11.13 1.36
CA LEU A 150 -13.26 12.46 1.77
C LEU A 150 -11.73 12.63 1.61
N ASN A 151 -10.98 11.55 1.83
CA ASN A 151 -9.55 11.47 1.57
C ASN A 151 -9.20 11.20 0.08
N LYS A 152 -9.95 11.80 -0.87
CA LYS A 152 -9.74 11.65 -2.32
C LYS A 152 -9.75 10.20 -2.85
N SER A 153 -10.38 9.26 -2.16
CA SER A 153 -10.44 7.87 -2.64
C SER A 153 -11.61 7.64 -3.59
N PHE A 154 -11.35 6.91 -4.69
CA PHE A 154 -12.36 6.45 -5.62
C PHE A 154 -12.53 4.92 -5.59
N VAL A 155 -13.73 4.46 -5.89
CA VAL A 155 -14.15 3.08 -5.64
C VAL A 155 -13.93 2.18 -6.85
N VAL A 156 -13.22 1.08 -6.63
CA VAL A 156 -13.10 -0.05 -7.55
C VAL A 156 -14.18 -1.07 -7.17
N ASN A 157 -15.24 -1.17 -7.98
CA ASN A 157 -16.32 -2.15 -7.76
C ASN A 157 -15.86 -3.56 -8.18
N ARG A 158 -15.72 -4.46 -7.19
CA ARG A 158 -15.23 -5.84 -7.37
C ARG A 158 -16.34 -6.86 -7.17
N SER A 159 -17.39 -6.49 -6.42
CA SER A 159 -18.52 -7.33 -6.07
C SER A 159 -19.57 -7.48 -7.19
N ALA A 160 -19.40 -6.76 -8.31
CA ALA A 160 -20.19 -6.93 -9.52
C ALA A 160 -20.27 -8.40 -9.98
N SER A 161 -21.49 -8.92 -10.03
CA SER A 161 -21.75 -10.33 -10.38
C SER A 161 -22.12 -10.49 -11.86
N GLY A 162 -21.51 -11.46 -12.53
CA GLY A 162 -21.72 -11.73 -13.95
C GLY A 162 -20.82 -10.92 -14.89
N VAL A 163 -20.50 -11.50 -16.05
CA VAL A 163 -19.52 -10.97 -17.02
C VAL A 163 -19.89 -9.56 -17.49
N LYS A 164 -21.17 -9.31 -17.78
CA LYS A 164 -21.64 -8.00 -18.25
C LYS A 164 -21.45 -6.90 -17.20
N ALA A 165 -21.82 -7.17 -15.95
CA ALA A 165 -21.69 -6.19 -14.87
C ALA A 165 -20.22 -5.89 -14.56
N LYS A 166 -19.37 -6.93 -14.49
CA LYS A 166 -17.91 -6.77 -14.32
C LYS A 166 -17.30 -5.91 -15.44
N TYR A 167 -17.67 -6.16 -16.69
CA TYR A 167 -17.18 -5.37 -17.81
C TYR A 167 -17.62 -3.90 -17.73
N GLN A 168 -18.87 -3.63 -17.33
CA GLN A 168 -19.34 -2.25 -17.14
C GLN A 168 -18.61 -1.54 -15.99
N ALA A 169 -18.36 -2.23 -14.87
CA ALA A 169 -17.58 -1.69 -13.76
C ALA A 169 -16.15 -1.34 -14.21
N LEU A 170 -15.48 -2.25 -14.94
CA LEU A 170 -14.15 -2.00 -15.50
C LEU A 170 -14.14 -0.83 -16.50
N LEU A 171 -15.15 -0.74 -17.37
CA LEU A 171 -15.27 0.36 -18.32
C LEU A 171 -15.49 1.70 -17.62
N GLN A 172 -16.33 1.73 -16.59
CA GLN A 172 -16.60 2.94 -15.79
C GLN A 172 -15.34 3.40 -15.06
N LEU A 173 -14.59 2.47 -14.48
CA LEU A 173 -13.32 2.74 -13.80
C LEU A 173 -12.25 3.28 -14.76
N SER A 174 -12.08 2.60 -15.89
CA SER A 174 -11.16 3.02 -16.95
C SER A 174 -11.50 4.42 -17.47
N HIS A 175 -12.79 4.71 -17.69
CA HIS A 175 -13.26 6.02 -18.11
C HIS A 175 -12.97 7.08 -17.05
N TYR A 176 -13.24 6.78 -15.77
CA TYR A 176 -12.95 7.69 -14.68
C TYR A 176 -11.47 8.08 -14.61
N ILE A 177 -10.56 7.10 -14.65
CA ILE A 177 -9.11 7.35 -14.59
C ILE A 177 -8.63 8.19 -15.78
N ASN A 178 -9.13 7.88 -16.98
CA ASN A 178 -8.79 8.67 -18.17
C ASN A 178 -9.32 10.10 -18.09
N GLN A 179 -10.53 10.29 -17.54
CA GLN A 179 -11.08 11.63 -17.33
C GLN A 179 -10.31 12.39 -16.23
N ALA A 180 -9.93 11.73 -15.14
CA ALA A 180 -9.10 12.31 -14.09
C ALA A 180 -7.78 12.82 -14.66
N SER A 181 -7.09 11.97 -15.43
CA SER A 181 -5.86 12.35 -16.13
C SER A 181 -6.11 13.53 -17.10
N ALA A 182 -7.16 13.50 -17.91
CA ALA A 182 -7.48 14.61 -18.83
C ALA A 182 -7.79 15.94 -18.12
N GLU A 183 -8.30 15.89 -16.89
CA GLU A 183 -8.59 17.05 -16.03
C GLU A 183 -7.39 17.48 -15.17
N GLY A 184 -6.21 16.89 -15.37
CA GLY A 184 -4.99 17.24 -14.62
C GLY A 184 -4.91 16.61 -13.23
N ARG A 185 -5.73 15.59 -12.93
CA ARG A 185 -5.75 14.88 -11.65
C ARG A 185 -4.94 13.60 -11.72
N SER A 186 -3.96 13.47 -10.85
CA SER A 186 -3.18 12.23 -10.67
C SER A 186 -3.99 11.18 -9.90
N VAL A 187 -3.69 9.90 -10.15
CA VAL A 187 -4.30 8.78 -9.44
C VAL A 187 -3.23 7.81 -8.98
N TRP A 188 -3.49 7.11 -7.89
CA TRP A 188 -2.67 6.01 -7.38
C TRP A 188 -3.47 4.70 -7.41
N ILE A 189 -2.84 3.65 -7.93
CA ILE A 189 -3.36 2.29 -7.95
C ILE A 189 -2.29 1.29 -7.49
N ALA A 190 -2.69 0.26 -6.77
CA ALA A 190 -1.80 -0.87 -6.50
C ALA A 190 -1.55 -1.69 -7.78
N GLN A 191 -0.34 -2.23 -7.94
CA GLN A 191 0.07 -3.02 -9.11
C GLN A 191 -0.70 -4.34 -9.28
N ARG A 192 -1.45 -4.78 -8.27
CA ARG A 192 -2.31 -5.96 -8.28
C ARG A 192 -3.43 -5.82 -7.28
N GLU A 193 -4.41 -6.73 -7.37
CA GLU A 193 -5.52 -6.74 -6.44
C GLU A 193 -5.08 -7.17 -5.03
N GLY A 194 -5.20 -6.25 -4.07
CA GLY A 194 -4.87 -6.48 -2.67
C GLY A 194 -3.38 -6.35 -2.37
N ARG A 195 -3.06 -6.29 -1.08
CA ARG A 195 -1.68 -6.17 -0.59
C ARG A 195 -0.89 -7.48 -0.80
N ALA A 196 0.40 -7.35 -1.03
CA ALA A 196 1.36 -8.43 -0.98
C ALA A 196 1.35 -9.09 0.40
N LYS A 197 1.12 -10.40 0.44
CA LYS A 197 1.19 -11.20 1.67
C LYS A 197 2.52 -11.87 1.86
N ASP A 198 3.18 -12.18 0.76
CA ASP A 198 4.46 -12.88 0.67
C ASP A 198 5.62 -11.93 0.30
N GLY A 199 5.39 -10.62 0.18
CA GLY A 199 6.44 -9.68 -0.22
C GLY A 199 6.97 -9.87 -1.65
N PHE A 200 6.32 -10.70 -2.47
CA PHE A 200 6.73 -10.98 -3.84
C PHE A 200 5.99 -10.05 -4.81
N ASP A 201 6.59 -8.89 -5.08
CA ASP A 201 5.98 -7.78 -5.82
C ASP A 201 6.05 -8.00 -7.35
N ILE A 202 4.94 -8.46 -7.94
CA ILE A 202 4.71 -8.55 -9.40
C ILE A 202 3.43 -7.82 -9.80
N THR A 203 3.44 -7.13 -10.94
CA THR A 203 2.32 -6.41 -11.51
C THR A 203 1.36 -7.37 -12.21
N ASP A 204 0.06 -7.25 -11.94
CA ASP A 204 -0.98 -8.01 -12.64
C ASP A 204 -1.33 -7.31 -13.97
N PRO A 205 -1.09 -7.94 -15.14
CA PRO A 205 -1.46 -7.37 -16.43
C PRO A 205 -2.96 -7.02 -16.57
N ALA A 206 -3.82 -7.60 -15.73
CA ALA A 206 -5.25 -7.25 -15.68
C ALA A 206 -5.50 -5.78 -15.31
N ILE A 207 -4.66 -5.19 -14.45
CA ILE A 207 -4.76 -3.76 -14.08
C ILE A 207 -4.49 -2.89 -15.30
N ILE A 208 -3.49 -3.22 -16.10
CA ILE A 208 -3.15 -2.50 -17.33
C ILE A 208 -4.24 -2.65 -18.39
N LYS A 209 -4.77 -3.88 -18.54
CA LYS A 209 -5.94 -4.13 -19.41
C LYS A 209 -7.13 -3.27 -18.98
N MET A 210 -7.38 -3.14 -17.67
CA MET A 210 -8.41 -2.27 -17.11
C MET A 210 -8.20 -0.82 -17.52
N LEU A 211 -6.99 -0.27 -17.37
CA LEU A 211 -6.68 1.11 -17.78
C LEU A 211 -7.00 1.38 -19.27
N TYR A 212 -6.81 0.38 -20.13
CA TYR A 212 -7.01 0.51 -21.58
C TYR A 212 -8.47 0.38 -22.07
N VAL A 213 -9.36 -0.28 -21.32
CA VAL A 213 -10.70 -0.68 -21.86
C VAL A 213 -11.50 0.50 -22.44
N TRP A 214 -11.46 1.67 -21.78
CA TRP A 214 -12.13 2.87 -22.28
C TRP A 214 -11.50 3.38 -23.58
N GLN A 215 -10.19 3.58 -23.60
CA GLN A 215 -9.47 4.09 -24.76
C GLN A 215 -9.58 3.17 -25.98
N LYS A 216 -9.58 1.85 -25.75
CA LYS A 216 -9.83 0.86 -26.79
C LYS A 216 -11.17 1.07 -27.49
N LYS A 217 -12.23 1.41 -26.75
CA LYS A 217 -13.54 1.73 -27.33
C LYS A 217 -13.54 3.01 -28.17
N GLN A 218 -12.63 3.93 -27.85
CA GLN A 218 -12.44 5.17 -28.62
C GLN A 218 -11.53 4.97 -29.85
N GLY A 219 -11.05 3.75 -30.10
CA GLY A 219 -10.17 3.44 -31.24
C GLY A 219 -8.72 3.89 -31.06
N VAL A 220 -8.31 4.25 -29.84
CA VAL A 220 -6.92 4.62 -29.53
C VAL A 220 -6.07 3.36 -29.40
N SER A 221 -4.84 3.38 -29.92
CA SER A 221 -3.91 2.26 -29.80
C SER A 221 -3.53 2.01 -28.34
N PHE A 222 -3.06 0.81 -28.02
CA PHE A 222 -2.62 0.46 -26.66
C PHE A 222 -1.45 1.36 -26.21
N SER A 223 -0.43 1.45 -27.05
CA SER A 223 0.79 2.24 -26.81
C SER A 223 0.45 3.73 -26.57
N ASP A 224 -0.36 4.34 -27.43
CA ASP A 224 -0.78 5.74 -27.26
C ASP A 224 -1.60 5.96 -25.99
N ALA A 225 -2.49 5.02 -25.66
CA ALA A 225 -3.30 5.11 -24.45
C ALA A 225 -2.44 5.06 -23.19
N MET A 226 -1.43 4.19 -23.14
CA MET A 226 -0.57 4.04 -21.98
C MET A 226 0.39 5.23 -21.82
N ASN A 227 0.98 5.72 -22.93
CA ASN A 227 1.86 6.89 -22.91
C ASN A 227 1.12 8.15 -22.45
N LYS A 228 -0.17 8.32 -22.82
CA LYS A 228 -1.01 9.44 -22.36
C LYS A 228 -1.29 9.45 -20.86
N LEU A 229 -1.31 8.29 -20.21
CA LEU A 229 -1.60 8.18 -18.78
C LEU A 229 -0.39 8.52 -17.89
N ASN A 230 0.80 8.71 -18.47
CA ASN A 230 2.05 8.95 -17.74
C ASN A 230 2.20 7.97 -16.55
N LEU A 231 2.28 6.67 -16.85
CA LEU A 231 2.39 5.66 -15.79
C LEU A 231 3.71 5.83 -15.05
N VAL A 232 3.66 5.99 -13.72
CA VAL A 232 4.85 6.14 -12.88
C VAL A 232 4.94 4.97 -11.91
N PRO A 233 5.90 4.04 -12.09
CA PRO A 233 6.16 3.00 -11.11
C PRO A 233 6.70 3.61 -9.81
N VAL A 234 6.19 3.15 -8.66
CA VAL A 234 6.61 3.60 -7.33
C VAL A 234 6.97 2.38 -6.49
N ALA A 235 8.17 2.39 -5.89
CA ALA A 235 8.58 1.36 -4.94
C ALA A 235 8.42 1.88 -3.51
N ILE A 236 7.64 1.17 -2.70
CA ILE A 236 7.42 1.43 -1.29
C ILE A 236 8.10 0.33 -0.50
N SER A 237 9.15 0.68 0.24
CA SER A 237 9.99 -0.24 0.98
C SER A 237 9.82 -0.03 2.48
N TYR A 238 9.46 -1.10 3.18
CA TYR A 238 9.38 -1.13 4.64
C TYR A 238 10.47 -2.06 5.18
N GLU A 239 11.17 -1.62 6.22
CA GLU A 239 12.12 -2.48 6.94
C GLU A 239 11.39 -3.58 7.71
N TYR A 240 10.30 -3.23 8.39
CA TYR A 240 9.39 -4.17 9.03
C TYR A 240 7.95 -3.93 8.58
N ASP A 241 7.25 -5.02 8.31
CA ASP A 241 5.83 -4.99 8.01
C ASP A 241 5.03 -5.13 9.33
N PRO A 242 4.24 -4.11 9.73
CA PRO A 242 3.40 -4.13 10.93
C PRO A 242 2.41 -5.30 10.99
N CYS A 243 2.05 -5.83 9.83
CA CYS A 243 1.06 -6.86 9.65
C CYS A 243 1.69 -8.22 9.25
N ASP A 244 3.01 -8.40 9.36
CA ASP A 244 3.66 -9.66 8.97
C ASP A 244 3.07 -10.88 9.68
N GLY A 245 2.78 -10.81 10.97
CA GLY A 245 2.12 -11.88 11.71
C GLY A 245 0.72 -12.23 11.20
N LEU A 246 -0.09 -11.20 10.89
CA LEU A 246 -1.44 -11.41 10.32
C LEU A 246 -1.36 -12.04 8.93
N LYS A 247 -0.48 -11.50 8.06
CA LYS A 247 -0.26 -12.01 6.71
C LYS A 247 0.26 -13.45 6.72
N ALA A 248 1.22 -13.76 7.59
CA ALA A 248 1.78 -15.11 7.72
C ALA A 248 0.73 -16.13 8.22
N THR A 249 -0.11 -15.74 9.17
CA THR A 249 -1.22 -16.58 9.66
C THR A 249 -2.25 -16.83 8.55
N GLU A 250 -2.59 -15.79 7.78
CA GLU A 250 -3.46 -15.93 6.62
C GLU A 250 -2.87 -16.87 5.55
N LEU A 251 -1.59 -16.72 5.21
CA LEU A 251 -0.91 -17.59 4.25
C LEU A 251 -0.89 -19.05 4.71
N GLN A 252 -0.64 -19.28 5.99
CA GLN A 252 -0.70 -20.60 6.59
C GLN A 252 -2.11 -21.21 6.47
N ALA A 253 -3.14 -20.47 6.88
CA ALA A 253 -4.53 -20.93 6.82
C ALA A 253 -4.99 -21.23 5.39
N ARG A 254 -4.56 -20.41 4.41
CA ARG A 254 -4.82 -20.64 2.98
C ARG A 254 -4.15 -21.91 2.47
N ALA A 255 -2.90 -22.15 2.88
CA ALA A 255 -2.18 -23.37 2.51
C ALA A 255 -2.85 -24.63 3.11
N ALA A 256 -3.49 -24.51 4.26
CA ALA A 256 -4.30 -25.55 4.89
C ALA A 256 -5.74 -25.66 4.33
N ALA A 257 -6.16 -24.77 3.43
CA ALA A 257 -7.54 -24.62 2.95
C ALA A 257 -8.59 -24.28 4.04
N ASP A 258 -8.14 -23.76 5.18
CA ASP A 258 -8.97 -23.44 6.36
C ASP A 258 -9.26 -21.92 6.51
N TYR A 259 -8.88 -21.12 5.51
CA TYR A 259 -9.02 -19.67 5.60
C TYR A 259 -10.47 -19.19 5.39
N VAL A 260 -11.03 -18.56 6.41
CA VAL A 260 -12.28 -17.79 6.34
C VAL A 260 -11.98 -16.36 6.77
N LYS A 261 -12.22 -15.40 5.86
CA LYS A 261 -12.02 -13.97 6.16
C LYS A 261 -12.97 -13.56 7.29
N GLN A 262 -12.42 -12.98 8.35
CA GLN A 262 -13.21 -12.54 9.50
C GLN A 262 -13.67 -11.10 9.34
N ASP A 263 -14.84 -10.80 9.91
CA ASP A 263 -15.34 -9.42 10.00
C ASP A 263 -14.37 -8.58 10.84
N GLY A 264 -13.92 -7.44 10.28
CA GLY A 264 -13.02 -6.51 10.97
C GLY A 264 -11.52 -6.75 10.75
N GLU A 265 -11.10 -7.81 10.04
CA GLU A 265 -9.68 -8.08 9.75
C GLU A 265 -8.98 -6.93 9.00
N ASP A 266 -9.69 -6.29 8.07
CA ASP A 266 -9.19 -5.11 7.34
C ASP A 266 -8.99 -3.91 8.28
N VAL A 267 -9.88 -3.72 9.25
CA VAL A 267 -9.80 -2.64 10.25
C VAL A 267 -8.62 -2.88 11.19
N GLU A 268 -8.44 -4.10 11.68
CA GLU A 268 -7.28 -4.44 12.51
C GLU A 268 -5.96 -4.18 11.76
N SER A 269 -5.89 -4.57 10.50
CA SER A 269 -4.72 -4.32 9.66
C SER A 269 -4.41 -2.83 9.53
N ILE A 270 -5.41 -2.00 9.25
CA ILE A 270 -5.25 -0.53 9.16
C ILE A 270 -4.72 0.03 10.49
N MET A 271 -5.31 -0.38 11.61
CA MET A 271 -4.90 0.09 12.93
C MET A 271 -3.46 -0.31 13.26
N ARG A 272 -3.05 -1.55 12.96
CA ARG A 272 -1.68 -2.02 13.14
C ARG A 272 -0.69 -1.27 12.23
N GLY A 273 -1.06 -1.05 10.97
CA GLY A 273 -0.29 -0.27 10.00
C GLY A 273 0.06 1.12 10.51
N ILE A 274 -0.92 1.80 11.12
CA ILE A 274 -0.74 3.12 11.73
C ILE A 274 0.10 3.04 13.02
N ALA A 275 -0.25 2.12 13.92
CA ALA A 275 0.25 2.16 15.30
C ALA A 275 1.62 1.50 15.53
N LEU A 276 1.93 0.40 14.82
CA LEU A 276 3.10 -0.43 15.14
C LEU A 276 4.39 0.08 14.47
N PRO A 277 5.56 -0.17 15.08
CA PRO A 277 6.85 0.20 14.50
C PRO A 277 7.11 -0.45 13.14
N LYS A 278 7.61 0.35 12.20
CA LYS A 278 7.94 -0.05 10.81
C LYS A 278 9.44 -0.07 10.52
N GLY A 279 10.27 0.38 11.47
CA GLY A 279 11.68 0.66 11.23
C GLY A 279 11.82 1.78 10.21
N ARG A 280 12.74 1.61 9.27
CA ARG A 280 12.96 2.54 8.15
C ARG A 280 11.94 2.30 7.04
N VAL A 281 11.43 3.39 6.47
CA VAL A 281 10.52 3.37 5.33
C VAL A 281 11.07 4.26 4.22
N HIS A 282 11.02 3.79 2.99
CA HIS A 282 11.52 4.50 1.82
C HIS A 282 10.52 4.46 0.67
N ILE A 283 10.30 5.60 0.02
CA ILE A 283 9.53 5.71 -1.23
C ILE A 283 10.47 6.14 -2.35
N GLU A 284 10.55 5.34 -3.40
CA GLU A 284 11.27 5.70 -4.62
C GLU A 284 10.26 5.90 -5.76
N ILE A 285 10.19 7.13 -6.28
CA ILE A 285 9.36 7.50 -7.42
C ILE A 285 10.14 7.26 -8.72
N GLY A 286 9.69 6.28 -9.50
CA GLY A 286 10.31 5.94 -10.77
C GLY A 286 10.13 7.00 -11.86
N LYS A 287 10.68 6.69 -13.04
CA LYS A 287 10.53 7.54 -14.22
C LYS A 287 9.21 7.22 -14.92
N PRO A 288 8.45 8.23 -15.40
CA PRO A 288 7.29 8.00 -16.24
C PRO A 288 7.62 7.07 -17.40
N LEU A 289 6.88 5.99 -17.53
CA LEU A 289 7.04 5.03 -18.62
C LEU A 289 6.59 5.67 -19.92
N GLN A 290 7.51 5.72 -20.89
CA GLN A 290 7.27 6.18 -22.25
C GLN A 290 7.93 5.19 -23.20
N GLY A 291 7.22 4.79 -24.26
CA GLY A 291 7.78 3.86 -25.25
C GLY A 291 6.72 3.18 -26.10
N ASP A 292 7.18 2.26 -26.96
CA ASP A 292 6.28 1.44 -27.75
C ASP A 292 6.01 0.11 -27.05
N PHE A 293 4.87 0.02 -26.36
CA PHE A 293 4.48 -1.19 -25.65
C PHE A 293 3.53 -2.02 -26.52
N ALA A 294 3.92 -3.27 -26.80
CA ALA A 294 3.12 -4.18 -27.62
C ALA A 294 1.81 -4.59 -26.93
N ASP A 295 1.88 -4.89 -25.64
CA ASP A 295 0.73 -5.35 -24.85
C ASP A 295 0.89 -5.08 -23.34
N ALA A 296 -0.13 -5.50 -22.59
CA ALA A 296 -0.19 -5.34 -21.14
C ALA A 296 0.88 -6.14 -20.39
N GLN A 297 1.37 -7.25 -20.95
CA GLN A 297 2.40 -8.06 -20.32
C GLN A 297 3.76 -7.40 -20.46
N THR A 298 4.09 -6.86 -21.63
CA THR A 298 5.31 -6.06 -21.83
C THR A 298 5.33 -4.84 -20.89
N LEU A 299 4.21 -4.13 -20.77
CA LEU A 299 4.13 -2.97 -19.87
C LEU A 299 4.19 -3.36 -18.39
N ALA A 300 3.57 -4.47 -17.99
CA ALA A 300 3.69 -4.99 -16.62
C ALA A 300 5.14 -5.31 -16.27
N HIS A 301 5.89 -5.92 -17.19
CA HIS A 301 7.30 -6.20 -16.99
C HIS A 301 8.14 -4.93 -16.86
N ALA A 302 7.85 -3.89 -17.66
CA ALA A 302 8.54 -2.60 -17.54
C ALA A 302 8.24 -1.87 -16.21
N LEU A 303 7.01 -1.98 -15.69
CA LEU A 303 6.66 -1.51 -14.35
C LEU A 303 7.43 -2.28 -13.29
N ASP A 304 7.41 -3.62 -13.35
CA ASP A 304 8.09 -4.48 -12.38
C ASP A 304 9.60 -4.25 -12.36
N GLN A 305 10.22 -4.05 -13.53
CA GLN A 305 11.64 -3.75 -13.62
C GLN A 305 12.01 -2.52 -12.80
N GLN A 306 11.31 -1.40 -12.98
CA GLN A 306 11.56 -0.20 -12.18
C GLN A 306 11.18 -0.40 -10.71
N ILE A 307 10.04 -1.01 -10.39
CA ILE A 307 9.62 -1.21 -8.98
C ILE A 307 10.63 -2.07 -8.21
N VAL A 308 11.14 -3.14 -8.83
CA VAL A 308 12.11 -4.06 -8.21
C VAL A 308 13.50 -3.42 -8.10
N GLU A 309 13.96 -2.71 -9.12
CA GLU A 309 15.24 -1.97 -9.09
C GLU A 309 15.23 -0.90 -7.99
N ASN A 310 14.15 -0.14 -7.92
CA ASN A 310 13.93 0.95 -6.98
C ASN A 310 13.62 0.48 -5.55
N TYR A 311 13.24 -0.79 -5.37
CA TYR A 311 12.98 -1.32 -4.03
C TYR A 311 14.25 -1.29 -3.19
N ARG A 312 14.21 -0.54 -2.08
CA ARG A 312 15.30 -0.43 -1.12
C ARG A 312 15.30 -1.64 -0.19
N LEU A 313 16.39 -2.41 -0.23
CA LEU A 313 16.57 -3.55 0.64
C LEU A 313 17.04 -3.10 2.03
N PHE A 314 16.47 -3.72 3.05
CA PHE A 314 16.89 -3.56 4.45
C PHE A 314 17.44 -4.89 4.97
N PRO A 315 18.23 -4.89 6.05
CA PRO A 315 18.88 -6.11 6.55
C PRO A 315 17.95 -7.28 6.89
N PRO A 316 16.68 -7.10 7.34
CA PRO A 316 15.74 -8.22 7.50
C PRO A 316 15.62 -9.10 6.24
N SER A 317 15.77 -8.54 5.03
CA SER A 317 15.74 -9.34 3.80
C SER A 317 16.90 -10.29 3.64
N LEU A 318 18.12 -9.84 3.97
CA LEU A 318 19.31 -10.71 3.97
C LEU A 318 19.21 -11.74 5.10
N LEU A 319 18.88 -11.28 6.31
CA LEU A 319 18.78 -12.13 7.50
C LEU A 319 17.75 -13.25 7.30
N ALA A 320 16.62 -12.96 6.65
CA ALA A 320 15.62 -13.96 6.32
C ALA A 320 16.19 -15.10 5.43
N ILE A 321 16.97 -14.76 4.39
CA ILE A 321 17.64 -15.76 3.55
C ILE A 321 18.64 -16.60 4.36
N GLU A 322 19.43 -15.96 5.23
CA GLU A 322 20.39 -16.66 6.09
C GLU A 322 19.71 -17.64 7.05
N HIS A 323 18.60 -17.23 7.67
CA HIS A 323 17.78 -18.11 8.50
C HIS A 323 17.23 -19.30 7.68
N MET A 324 16.70 -19.06 6.48
CA MET A 324 16.21 -20.13 5.60
C MET A 324 17.31 -21.11 5.19
N LEU A 325 18.51 -20.61 4.88
CA LEU A 325 19.68 -21.44 4.57
C LEU A 325 20.08 -22.32 5.76
N ASN A 326 20.12 -21.77 6.97
CA ASN A 326 20.45 -22.51 8.18
C ASN A 326 19.43 -23.61 8.48
N LEU A 327 18.13 -23.29 8.35
CA LEU A 327 17.05 -24.26 8.51
C LEU A 327 17.11 -25.37 7.45
N GLY A 328 17.33 -25.01 6.18
CA GLY A 328 17.42 -25.99 5.09
C GLY A 328 18.60 -26.95 5.23
N LYS A 329 19.75 -26.47 5.73
CA LYS A 329 20.90 -27.31 6.09
C LYS A 329 20.60 -28.24 7.27
N ALA A 330 19.97 -27.71 8.32
CA ALA A 330 19.63 -28.50 9.51
C ALA A 330 18.59 -29.60 9.21
N MET A 331 17.66 -29.35 8.28
CA MET A 331 16.58 -30.26 7.93
C MET A 331 16.85 -31.15 6.72
N GLN A 332 18.00 -31.02 6.04
CA GLN A 332 18.32 -31.69 4.76
C GLN A 332 17.20 -31.54 3.70
N SER A 333 16.47 -30.42 3.74
CA SER A 333 15.21 -30.25 3.02
C SER A 333 15.33 -29.41 1.74
N LEU A 334 16.47 -28.74 1.52
CA LEU A 334 16.76 -28.00 0.31
C LEU A 334 17.62 -28.83 -0.63
N LYS A 335 17.29 -28.83 -1.93
CA LYS A 335 18.15 -29.40 -2.98
C LYS A 335 19.44 -28.57 -3.11
N ASP A 336 20.54 -29.21 -3.48
CA ASP A 336 21.87 -28.58 -3.60
C ASP A 336 21.86 -27.32 -4.51
N ASP A 337 21.09 -27.33 -5.60
CA ASP A 337 20.95 -26.20 -6.51
C ASP A 337 20.28 -24.98 -5.86
N SER A 338 19.26 -25.20 -5.02
CA SER A 338 18.57 -24.12 -4.28
C SER A 338 19.46 -23.53 -3.20
N ILE A 339 20.24 -24.37 -2.50
CA ILE A 339 21.21 -23.93 -1.50
C ILE A 339 22.26 -23.03 -2.16
N THR A 340 22.82 -23.48 -3.28
CA THR A 340 23.84 -22.73 -4.02
C THR A 340 23.30 -21.37 -4.47
N ARG A 341 22.08 -21.33 -5.03
CA ARG A 341 21.43 -20.06 -5.42
C ARG A 341 21.25 -19.11 -4.25
N PHE A 342 20.69 -19.57 -3.13
CA PHE A 342 20.49 -18.72 -1.95
C PHE A 342 21.81 -18.24 -1.35
N GLN A 343 22.87 -19.06 -1.37
CA GLN A 343 24.21 -18.64 -0.92
C GLN A 343 24.78 -17.53 -1.80
N THR A 344 24.65 -17.64 -3.13
CA THR A 344 25.09 -16.59 -4.06
C THR A 344 24.35 -15.27 -3.80
N ILE A 345 23.02 -15.34 -3.65
CA ILE A 345 22.18 -14.15 -3.37
C ILE A 345 22.57 -13.52 -2.04
N ALA A 346 22.73 -14.32 -0.99
CA ALA A 346 23.13 -13.82 0.32
C ALA A 346 24.51 -13.15 0.29
N GLN A 347 25.46 -13.72 -0.44
CA GLN A 347 26.80 -13.14 -0.59
C GLN A 347 26.77 -11.78 -1.30
N GLN A 348 26.07 -11.67 -2.43
CA GLN A 348 25.94 -10.40 -3.18
C GLN A 348 25.17 -9.34 -2.38
N ALA A 349 24.10 -9.75 -1.69
CA ALA A 349 23.33 -8.86 -0.83
C ALA A 349 24.18 -8.36 0.34
N ARG A 350 25.01 -9.23 0.93
CA ARG A 350 25.94 -8.84 1.98
C ARG A 350 26.93 -7.80 1.44
N GLU A 351 27.53 -7.99 0.27
CA GLU A 351 28.42 -7.00 -0.35
C GLU A 351 27.74 -5.64 -0.57
N THR A 352 26.46 -5.65 -0.97
CA THR A 352 25.67 -4.42 -1.16
C THR A 352 25.28 -3.75 0.18
N LEU A 353 24.98 -4.55 1.20
CA LEU A 353 24.60 -4.09 2.54
C LEU A 353 25.81 -3.82 3.45
N THR A 354 27.02 -4.27 3.10
CA THR A 354 28.27 -4.10 3.88
C THR A 354 28.82 -2.69 3.94
N ALA A 355 28.14 -1.71 3.32
CA ALA A 355 28.31 -0.32 3.71
C ALA A 355 27.84 -0.04 5.16
N MET A 356 27.12 -0.99 5.78
CA MET A 356 26.72 -0.96 7.19
C MET A 356 27.81 -1.53 8.09
N ASP A 357 28.01 -0.87 9.25
CA ASP A 357 28.89 -1.35 10.32
C ASP A 357 28.53 -2.79 10.75
N ALA A 358 29.55 -3.65 10.90
CA ALA A 358 29.36 -5.04 11.29
C ALA A 358 28.67 -5.17 12.66
N GLN A 359 28.89 -4.20 13.57
CA GLN A 359 28.21 -4.17 14.86
C GLN A 359 26.71 -3.90 14.70
N GLU A 360 26.33 -3.01 13.78
CA GLU A 360 24.93 -2.69 13.50
C GLU A 360 24.19 -3.87 12.85
N LEU A 361 24.83 -4.55 11.89
CA LEU A 361 24.24 -5.76 11.30
C LEU A 361 24.01 -6.86 12.36
N SER A 362 24.96 -7.03 13.30
CA SER A 362 24.80 -7.98 14.40
C SER A 362 23.64 -7.60 15.34
N ARG A 363 23.46 -6.31 15.66
CA ARG A 363 22.31 -5.82 16.43
C ARG A 363 20.99 -6.12 15.72
N GLN A 364 20.90 -5.82 14.43
CA GLN A 364 19.69 -6.08 13.64
C GLN A 364 19.40 -7.58 13.49
N ALA A 365 20.43 -8.42 13.40
CA ALA A 365 20.28 -9.88 13.41
C ALA A 365 19.63 -10.38 14.70
N ALA A 366 20.06 -9.84 15.86
CA ALA A 366 19.48 -10.17 17.15
C ALA A 366 18.01 -9.70 17.25
N GLU A 367 17.71 -8.49 16.79
CA GLU A 367 16.34 -7.94 16.78
C GLU A 367 15.40 -8.73 15.88
N PHE A 368 15.85 -9.08 14.66
CA PHE A 368 15.08 -9.90 13.74
C PHE A 368 14.84 -11.30 14.29
N SER A 369 15.85 -11.93 14.91
CA SER A 369 15.72 -13.23 15.56
C SER A 369 14.71 -13.18 16.72
N ALA A 370 14.78 -12.15 17.56
CA ALA A 370 13.84 -11.95 18.67
C ALA A 370 12.41 -11.72 18.16
N ARG A 371 12.24 -10.94 17.08
CA ARG A 371 10.95 -10.76 16.41
C ARG A 371 10.39 -12.09 15.91
N LEU A 372 11.20 -12.88 15.21
CA LEU A 372 10.79 -14.17 14.66
C LEU A 372 10.37 -15.15 15.78
N ALA A 373 11.10 -15.17 16.90
CA ALA A 373 10.80 -16.01 18.04
C ALA A 373 9.47 -15.67 18.74
N HIS A 374 8.93 -14.46 18.55
CA HIS A 374 7.62 -14.07 19.07
C HIS A 374 6.46 -14.78 18.36
N TYR A 375 6.70 -15.28 17.15
CA TYR A 375 5.68 -15.94 16.34
C TYR A 375 5.70 -17.47 16.52
N PRO A 376 4.53 -18.15 16.45
CA PRO A 376 4.47 -19.60 16.46
C PRO A 376 5.33 -20.23 15.36
N ALA A 377 6.03 -21.33 15.67
CA ALA A 377 6.96 -21.99 14.72
C ALA A 377 6.34 -22.29 13.35
N GLN A 378 5.05 -22.63 13.32
CA GLN A 378 4.29 -22.94 12.11
C GLN A 378 4.12 -21.75 11.14
N VAL A 379 4.16 -20.50 11.62
CA VAL A 379 4.05 -19.30 10.77
C VAL A 379 5.40 -18.66 10.45
N GLN A 380 6.46 -18.97 11.22
CA GLN A 380 7.79 -18.39 11.05
C GLN A 380 8.34 -18.55 9.63
N ARG A 381 8.08 -19.69 8.97
CA ARG A 381 8.48 -19.89 7.57
C ARG A 381 7.89 -18.85 6.62
N TYR A 382 6.60 -18.54 6.74
CA TYR A 382 5.94 -17.54 5.89
C TYR A 382 6.48 -16.13 6.14
N ILE A 383 6.86 -15.83 7.38
CA ILE A 383 7.51 -14.56 7.73
C ILE A 383 8.88 -14.47 7.06
N LEU A 384 9.70 -15.53 7.16
CA LEU A 384 11.00 -15.58 6.49
C LEU A 384 10.86 -15.41 4.96
N GLU A 385 9.92 -16.13 4.33
CA GLU A 385 9.65 -15.99 2.90
C GLU A 385 9.24 -14.55 2.55
N MET A 386 8.39 -13.91 3.36
CA MET A 386 7.95 -12.54 3.17
C MET A 386 9.09 -11.52 3.13
N TYR A 387 10.06 -11.65 4.03
CA TYR A 387 11.22 -10.75 4.08
C TYR A 387 12.30 -11.10 3.04
N ALA A 388 12.44 -12.38 2.66
CA ALA A 388 13.41 -12.83 1.66
C ALA A 388 13.01 -12.44 0.22
N ASN A 389 11.72 -12.51 -0.11
CA ASN A 389 11.21 -12.34 -1.47
C ASN A 389 11.62 -11.03 -2.18
N PRO A 390 11.68 -9.86 -1.53
CA PRO A 390 12.16 -8.63 -2.18
C PRO A 390 13.60 -8.75 -2.71
N LEU A 391 14.48 -9.40 -1.95
CA LEU A 391 15.86 -9.64 -2.38
C LEU A 391 15.93 -10.70 -3.49
N LEU A 392 15.12 -11.77 -3.39
CA LEU A 392 15.01 -12.77 -4.47
C LEU A 392 14.49 -12.16 -5.77
N ASN A 393 13.52 -11.25 -5.69
CA ASN A 393 12.99 -10.51 -6.83
C ASN A 393 14.07 -9.68 -7.50
N LYS A 394 14.83 -8.91 -6.71
CA LYS A 394 15.90 -8.08 -7.24
C LYS A 394 16.92 -8.90 -8.02
N TYR A 395 17.32 -10.05 -7.49
CA TYR A 395 18.23 -10.96 -8.18
C TYR A 395 17.65 -11.48 -9.52
N ASN A 396 16.37 -11.86 -9.55
CA ASN A 396 15.73 -12.37 -10.77
C ASN A 396 15.63 -11.31 -11.87
N TYR A 397 15.37 -10.05 -11.51
CA TYR A 397 15.26 -8.94 -12.47
C TYR A 397 16.62 -8.38 -12.91
N THR A 398 17.70 -8.62 -12.16
CA THR A 398 19.06 -8.18 -12.53
C THR A 398 19.82 -9.25 -13.33
N SER A 399 19.34 -10.49 -13.35
CA SER A 399 20.00 -11.64 -14.02
C SER A 399 19.56 -11.83 -15.48
N HIS A 400 18.77 -10.92 -16.03
CA HIS A 400 18.29 -10.87 -17.41
C HIS A 400 18.68 -9.53 -18.03
#